data_AF-A0A6P0M9S0-F1
#
_entry.id   AF-A0A6P0M9S0-F1
#
_cell.length_a   1.000
_cell.length_b   1.000
_cell.length_c   1.000
_cell.angle_alpha   90.00
_cell.angle_beta   90.00
_cell.angle_gamma   90.00
#
_symmetry.space_group_name_H-M   'P 1'
#
loop_
_entity.id
_entity.type
_entity.pdbx_description
1 polymer ?
#
loop_
_entity_poly.entity_id
_entity_poly.type
_entity_poly.pdbx_seq_one_letter_code
_entity_poly.pdbx_strand_id
1 'polypeptide(L)'
;MVTGTTVEPKIHLTEQRTYWQQKLSGDLPLLEIPIDYPRSKVSSVKRSTEVTELDREFYQEIKTISDRFKVSSFTFLLTAFKIMWLRYTAIEDIIIGSVATSVKESRGLKTSQEGE
;
A
#
# COMPACT_ATOMS: atom_id res chain seq x y z
N MET A 1 -27.82 31.50 -14.99
CA MET A 1 -27.20 31.39 -13.65
C MET A 1 -27.18 29.91 -13.29
N VAL A 2 -26.03 29.24 -13.35
CA VAL A 2 -25.87 27.85 -12.90
C VAL A 2 -24.84 27.88 -11.78
N THR A 3 -25.30 27.70 -10.55
CA THR A 3 -24.44 27.58 -9.39
C THR A 3 -23.76 26.23 -9.44
N GLY A 4 -22.47 26.20 -9.82
CA GLY A 4 -21.62 25.04 -9.59
C GLY A 4 -21.48 24.82 -8.10
N THR A 5 -22.07 23.76 -7.56
CA THR A 5 -21.78 23.30 -6.22
C THR A 5 -20.40 22.65 -6.23
N THR A 6 -19.38 23.46 -5.97
CA THR A 6 -18.03 23.00 -5.63
C THR A 6 -18.12 22.21 -4.33
N VAL A 7 -18.13 20.88 -4.45
CA VAL A 7 -17.91 19.97 -3.32
C VAL A 7 -16.43 20.05 -2.94
N GLU A 8 -16.12 20.92 -1.97
CA GLU A 8 -14.83 20.90 -1.28
C GLU A 8 -14.62 19.53 -0.61
N PRO A 9 -13.52 18.81 -0.88
CA PRO A 9 -13.22 17.58 -0.18
C PRO A 9 -12.86 17.92 1.27
N LYS A 10 -13.84 17.80 2.17
CA LYS A 10 -13.63 17.99 3.60
C LYS A 10 -12.78 16.84 4.13
N ILE A 11 -11.49 17.07 4.37
CA ILE A 11 -10.59 16.06 4.93
C ILE A 11 -10.83 16.00 6.44
N HIS A 12 -11.47 14.94 6.92
CA HIS A 12 -11.73 14.70 8.34
C HIS A 12 -10.48 14.14 9.04
N LEU A 13 -9.47 14.99 9.26
CA LEU A 13 -8.18 14.61 9.87
C LEU A 13 -8.32 13.91 11.23
N THR A 14 -9.28 14.36 12.06
CA THR A 14 -9.54 13.79 13.37
C THR A 14 -10.05 12.34 13.28
N GLU A 15 -10.91 12.05 12.30
CA GLU A 15 -11.45 10.71 12.08
C GLU A 15 -10.38 9.76 11.57
N GLN A 16 -9.56 10.21 10.60
CA GLN A 16 -8.43 9.42 10.08
C GLN A 16 -7.41 9.10 11.18
N ARG A 17 -7.08 10.09 12.03
CA ARG A 17 -6.19 9.87 13.18
C ARG A 17 -6.77 8.85 14.15
N THR A 18 -8.03 9.00 14.52
CA THR A 18 -8.71 8.10 15.46
C THR A 18 -8.74 6.67 14.91
N TYR A 19 -9.06 6.52 13.62
CA TYR A 19 -9.05 5.23 12.94
C TYR A 19 -7.70 4.53 13.03
N TRP A 20 -6.59 5.19 12.69
CA TRP A 20 -5.27 4.57 12.75
C TRP A 20 -4.80 4.29 14.17
N GLN A 21 -5.11 5.17 15.13
CA GLN A 21 -4.82 4.93 16.54
C GLN A 21 -5.54 3.69 17.05
N GLN A 22 -6.81 3.49 16.68
CA GLN A 22 -7.56 2.28 17.05
C GLN A 22 -7.03 1.05 16.30
N LYS A 23 -6.77 1.17 14.99
CA LYS A 23 -6.37 0.04 14.13
C LYS A 23 -4.98 -0.51 14.47
N LEU A 24 -4.08 0.33 14.97
CA LEU A 24 -2.72 -0.02 15.38
C LEU A 24 -2.54 0.07 16.91
N SER A 25 -3.63 -0.08 17.67
CA SER A 25 -3.57 -0.19 19.14
C SER A 25 -3.39 -1.63 19.59
N GLY A 26 -2.96 -1.81 20.84
CA GLY A 26 -2.81 -3.12 21.46
C GLY A 26 -1.43 -3.74 21.25
N ASP A 27 -1.36 -5.06 21.40
CA ASP A 27 -0.14 -5.83 21.16
C ASP A 27 0.00 -6.10 19.67
N LEU A 28 0.98 -5.44 19.04
CA LEU A 28 1.22 -5.54 17.61
C LEU A 28 2.12 -6.75 17.36
N PRO A 29 1.71 -7.70 16.50
CA PRO A 29 2.48 -8.90 16.25
C PRO A 29 3.85 -8.54 15.67
N LEU A 30 4.91 -8.99 16.34
CA LEU A 30 6.26 -8.88 15.82
C LEU A 30 6.50 -10.03 14.84
N LEU A 31 6.70 -9.68 13.57
CA LEU A 31 7.02 -10.68 12.55
C LEU A 31 8.48 -11.13 12.70
N GLU A 32 8.69 -12.30 13.28
CA GLU A 32 10.00 -12.96 13.36
C GLU A 32 10.30 -13.68 12.05
N ILE A 33 10.96 -12.95 11.15
CA ILE A 33 11.45 -13.51 9.89
C ILE A 33 12.75 -14.29 10.18
N PRO A 34 12.91 -15.52 9.68
CA PRO A 34 14.20 -16.20 9.75
C PRO A 34 15.25 -15.36 9.03
N ILE A 35 16.20 -14.82 9.79
CA ILE A 35 17.26 -13.96 9.28
C ILE A 35 18.44 -14.83 8.81
N ASP A 36 18.93 -14.58 7.59
CA ASP A 36 20.13 -15.27 7.07
C ASP A 36 21.39 -14.87 7.83
N TYR A 37 21.41 -13.63 8.37
CA TYR A 37 22.53 -13.06 9.11
C TYR A 37 22.04 -12.27 10.31
N PRO A 38 22.81 -12.24 11.44
CA PRO A 38 22.47 -11.41 12.58
C PRO A 38 22.39 -9.95 12.17
N ARG A 39 21.34 -9.26 12.60
CA ARG A 39 21.12 -7.84 12.28
C ARG A 39 22.30 -7.01 12.80
N SER A 40 23.09 -6.44 11.89
CA SER A 40 24.19 -5.54 12.23
C SER A 40 23.67 -4.33 13.01
N LYS A 41 24.40 -3.91 14.07
CA LYS A 41 24.08 -2.71 14.87
C LYS A 41 24.24 -1.41 14.08
N VAL A 42 25.03 -1.44 13.01
CA VAL A 42 25.17 -0.34 12.05
C VAL A 42 24.31 -0.68 10.84
N SER A 43 23.39 0.23 10.48
CA SER A 43 22.52 0.08 9.30
C SER A 43 23.38 -0.12 8.05
N SER A 44 23.38 -1.33 7.50
CA SER A 44 24.05 -1.64 6.24
C SER A 44 23.11 -1.36 5.08
N VAL A 45 23.49 -0.45 4.18
CA VAL A 45 22.71 -0.13 2.96
C VAL A 45 23.04 -1.11 1.82
N LYS A 46 23.21 -2.40 2.12
CA LYS A 46 23.41 -3.43 1.10
C LYS A 46 22.04 -3.98 0.72
N ARG A 47 21.61 -3.73 -0.51
CA ARG A 47 20.34 -4.21 -1.05
C ARG A 47 20.61 -4.91 -2.38
N SER A 48 20.11 -6.14 -2.53
CA SER A 48 19.90 -6.74 -3.85
C SER A 48 18.42 -6.61 -4.23
N THR A 49 18.14 -6.61 -5.52
CA THR A 49 16.76 -6.70 -6.02
C THR A 49 16.72 -7.84 -7.02
N GLU A 50 15.96 -8.88 -6.69
CA GLU A 50 15.66 -9.97 -7.61
C GLU A 50 14.33 -9.67 -8.31
N VAL A 51 14.31 -9.76 -9.63
CA VAL A 51 13.11 -9.54 -10.46
C VAL A 51 12.64 -10.90 -10.97
N THR A 52 11.34 -11.15 -10.82
CA THR A 52 10.70 -12.36 -11.33
C THR A 52 9.56 -11.94 -12.24
N GLU A 53 9.53 -12.52 -13.44
CA GLU A 53 8.44 -12.32 -14.39
C GLU A 53 7.35 -13.37 -14.14
N LEU A 54 6.09 -12.96 -14.29
CA LEU A 54 4.95 -13.86 -14.25
C LEU A 54 4.52 -14.14 -15.68
N ASP A 55 4.36 -15.42 -16.00
CA ASP A 55 3.87 -15.84 -17.31
C ASP A 55 2.49 -15.23 -17.60
N ARG A 56 2.25 -14.93 -18.87
CA ARG A 56 1.05 -14.23 -19.31
C ARG A 56 -0.21 -15.03 -18.96
N GLU A 57 -0.17 -16.33 -19.18
CA GLU A 57 -1.26 -17.27 -18.93
C GLU A 57 -1.59 -17.28 -17.43
N PHE A 58 -0.57 -17.36 -16.58
CA PHE A 58 -0.75 -17.32 -15.13
C PHE A 58 -1.32 -15.99 -14.64
N TYR A 59 -0.86 -14.87 -15.21
CA TYR A 59 -1.43 -13.57 -14.90
C TYR A 59 -2.91 -13.43 -15.32
N GLN A 60 -3.31 -14.05 -16.44
CA GLN A 60 -4.71 -14.07 -16.87
C GLN A 60 -5.60 -14.87 -15.91
N GLU A 61 -5.10 -15.97 -15.35
CA GLU A 61 -5.81 -16.72 -14.31
C GLU A 61 -6.01 -15.86 -13.05
N ILE A 62 -4.95 -15.18 -12.59
CA ILE A 62 -5.03 -14.24 -11.46
C ILE A 62 -6.08 -13.17 -11.73
N LYS A 63 -6.08 -12.59 -12.94
CA LYS A 63 -7.05 -11.57 -13.33
C LYS A 63 -8.48 -12.11 -13.29
N THR A 64 -8.71 -13.30 -13.86
CA THR A 64 -10.03 -13.95 -13.87
C THR A 64 -10.55 -14.18 -12.45
N ILE A 65 -9.68 -14.60 -11.53
CA ILE A 65 -10.04 -14.80 -10.13
C ILE A 65 -10.31 -13.45 -9.44
N SER A 66 -9.46 -12.45 -9.69
CA SER A 66 -9.62 -11.09 -9.14
C SER A 66 -10.97 -10.49 -9.54
N ASP A 67 -11.34 -10.62 -10.82
CA ASP A 67 -12.61 -10.13 -11.37
C ASP A 67 -13.81 -10.86 -10.74
N ARG A 68 -13.70 -12.19 -10.54
CA ARG A 68 -14.72 -13.00 -9.88
C ARG A 68 -14.99 -12.54 -8.44
N PHE A 69 -13.94 -12.22 -7.69
CA PHE A 69 -14.06 -11.73 -6.31
C PHE A 69 -14.23 -10.21 -6.21
N LYS A 70 -14.28 -9.50 -7.34
CA LYS A 70 -14.36 -8.03 -7.42
C LYS A 70 -13.25 -7.33 -6.63
N VAL A 71 -12.05 -7.92 -6.63
CA VAL A 71 -10.86 -7.36 -6.00
C VAL A 71 -9.85 -6.95 -7.06
N SER A 72 -8.94 -6.03 -6.71
CA SER A 72 -7.83 -5.69 -7.60
C SER A 72 -6.81 -6.83 -7.65
N SER A 73 -6.08 -6.99 -8.76
CA SER A 73 -4.95 -7.92 -8.83
C SER A 73 -3.87 -7.60 -7.79
N PHE A 74 -3.73 -6.32 -7.39
CA PHE A 74 -2.89 -5.92 -6.27
C PHE A 74 -3.34 -6.58 -4.95
N THR A 75 -4.63 -6.53 -4.64
CA THR A 75 -5.22 -7.17 -3.44
C THR A 75 -5.03 -8.67 -3.47
N PHE A 76 -5.20 -9.30 -4.64
CA PHE A 76 -4.96 -10.73 -4.81
C PHE A 76 -3.51 -11.10 -4.49
N LEU A 77 -2.55 -10.41 -5.11
CA LEU A 77 -1.11 -10.65 -4.88
C LEU A 77 -0.70 -10.36 -3.44
N LEU A 78 -1.23 -9.29 -2.84
CA LEU A 78 -1.01 -8.96 -1.44
C LEU A 78 -1.53 -10.07 -0.51
N THR A 79 -2.66 -10.67 -0.85
CA THR A 79 -3.23 -11.80 -0.10
C THR A 79 -2.38 -13.06 -0.25
N ALA A 80 -1.92 -13.37 -1.47
CA ALA A 80 -1.00 -14.47 -1.70
C ALA A 80 0.31 -14.29 -0.91
N PHE A 81 0.84 -13.08 -0.86
CA PHE A 81 2.01 -12.74 -0.05
C PHE A 81 1.75 -12.90 1.46
N LYS A 82 0.58 -12.49 1.96
CA LYS A 82 0.18 -12.75 3.36
C LYS A 82 0.11 -14.25 3.67
N ILE A 83 -0.50 -15.03 2.78
CA ILE A 83 -0.60 -16.49 2.94
C ILE A 83 0.79 -17.13 2.95
N MET A 84 1.70 -16.66 2.09
CA MET A 84 3.09 -17.11 2.10
C MET A 84 3.71 -16.88 3.49
N TRP A 85 3.62 -15.68 4.05
CA TRP A 85 4.16 -15.39 5.38
C TRP A 85 3.50 -16.18 6.50
N LEU A 86 2.19 -16.37 6.44
CA LEU A 86 1.46 -17.22 7.39
C LEU A 86 2.04 -18.64 7.41
N ARG A 87 2.39 -19.19 6.24
CA ARG A 87 3.02 -20.52 6.15
C ARG A 87 4.44 -20.57 6.72
N TYR A 88 5.20 -19.48 6.62
CA TYR A 88 6.58 -19.42 7.11
C TYR A 88 6.67 -19.13 8.61
N THR A 89 5.74 -18.35 9.16
CA THR A 89 5.83 -17.81 10.53
C THR A 89 4.74 -18.31 11.47
N ALA A 90 3.68 -18.94 10.94
CA ALA A 90 2.48 -19.31 11.68
C ALA A 90 1.76 -18.12 12.37
N ILE A 91 2.08 -16.89 11.97
CA ILE A 91 1.44 -15.67 12.48
C ILE A 91 0.30 -15.26 11.56
N GLU A 92 -0.91 -15.14 12.12
CA GLU A 92 -2.13 -14.78 11.39
C GLU A 92 -2.30 -13.27 11.19
N ASP A 93 -1.82 -12.47 12.15
CA ASP A 93 -1.91 -11.02 12.09
C ASP A 93 -0.58 -10.42 11.60
N ILE A 94 -0.58 -9.88 10.38
CA ILE A 94 0.61 -9.36 9.70
C ILE A 94 0.36 -7.96 9.19
N ILE A 95 1.23 -7.04 9.62
CA ILE A 95 1.23 -5.65 9.18
C ILE A 95 2.11 -5.53 7.93
N ILE A 96 1.51 -5.06 6.84
CA ILE A 96 2.22 -4.82 5.57
C ILE A 96 2.07 -3.35 5.20
N GLY A 97 3.21 -2.65 5.07
CA GLY A 97 3.24 -1.31 4.52
C GLY A 97 3.09 -1.34 3.00
N SER A 98 2.18 -0.52 2.47
CA SER A 98 2.03 -0.30 1.03
C SER A 98 2.12 1.19 0.73
N VAL A 99 2.77 1.52 -0.39
CA VAL A 99 2.84 2.89 -0.87
C VAL A 99 1.58 3.16 -1.69
N ALA A 100 0.75 4.09 -1.21
CA ALA A 100 -0.32 4.67 -2.01
C ALA A 100 0.22 5.93 -2.71
N THR A 101 -0.07 6.08 -4.00
CA THR A 101 0.17 7.34 -4.70
C THR A 101 -0.63 8.44 -4.01
N SER A 102 0.04 9.53 -3.63
CA SER A 102 -0.66 10.75 -3.22
C SER A 102 -1.29 11.36 -4.47
N VAL A 103 -2.61 11.50 -4.51
CA VAL A 103 -3.26 12.37 -5.48
C VAL A 103 -2.75 13.78 -5.19
N LYS A 104 -1.81 14.25 -6.00
CA LYS A 104 -1.35 15.63 -5.95
C LYS A 104 -2.44 16.44 -6.61
N GLU A 105 -3.30 17.08 -5.82
CA GLU A 105 -4.22 18.12 -6.29
C GLU A 105 -3.37 19.15 -7.06
N SER A 106 -3.42 19.12 -8.39
CA SER A 106 -2.77 20.11 -9.23
C SER A 106 -3.55 21.41 -9.10
N ARG A 107 -3.32 22.14 -8.01
CA ARG A 107 -3.72 23.55 -7.94
C ARG A 107 -3.09 24.25 -9.15
N GLY A 108 -3.96 24.72 -10.03
CA GLY A 108 -3.57 25.36 -11.28
C GLY A 108 -2.50 26.41 -11.04
N LEU A 109 -1.31 26.16 -11.59
CA LEU A 109 -0.34 27.20 -11.88
C LEU A 109 -0.97 28.08 -12.97
N LYS A 110 -1.80 29.05 -12.55
CA LYS A 110 -1.94 30.26 -13.34
C LYS A 110 -0.61 30.98 -13.23
N THR A 111 0.25 30.72 -14.21
CA THR A 111 1.31 31.64 -14.60
C THR A 111 0.64 32.96 -14.98
N SER A 112 0.55 33.88 -14.04
CA SER A 112 0.28 35.30 -14.30
C SER A 112 1.54 36.09 -13.96
N GLN A 113 2.46 36.07 -14.93
CA GLN A 113 3.45 37.07 -15.34
C GLN A 113 3.64 36.70 -16.84
N GLU A 114 3.56 37.54 -17.86
CA GLU A 114 4.04 38.91 -18.01
C GLU A 114 2.93 39.95 -18.21
N GLY A 115 3.04 41.04 -17.45
CA GLY A 115 2.85 42.36 -18.02
C GLY A 115 4.25 42.95 -18.25
N GLU A 116 4.59 43.16 -19.52
CA GLU A 116 5.37 44.30 -20.02
C GLU A 116 4.91 44.58 -21.46
#